data_AF-A0A517XPM6-F1
#
_entry.id   AF-A0A517XPM6-F1
#
_cell.length_a   1.000
_cell.length_b   1.000
_cell.length_c   1.000
_cell.angle_alpha   90.00
_cell.angle_beta   90.00
_cell.angle_gamma   90.00
#
_symmetry.space_group_name_H-M   'P 1'
#
loop_
_entity.id
_entity.type
_entity.pdbx_description
1 polymer ?
#
loop_
_entity_poly.entity_id
_entity_poly.type
_entity_poly.pdbx_seq_one_letter_code
_entity_poly.pdbx_strand_id
1 'polypeptide(L)'
;MPPHATRPLRRVLVVALLVLGPAARGAEPVPDALRAELKLAPFYQRHADAGGLPVVGSAKVSDHALAEAAWVVGKMLGDRPDVLKAMRANRVRVAVMAATEYTTDLPEHANMKPKLYWDRRARGLGATRSNPVVSCGEENLLGHQGDPYPAENIFVHEFAHAIHGTGLSTTDPTFDRRLRAAYQAARDRGLWKNTYAATNAGEYWAEGVQCWFDDNAPPDALHNDVRTRAGLKEYDAGLAGLCREVFGDGPWRYRRPAARPPEERAHLPGYDRAKLPRFEWRKVPVGDAAKVTVQTAAGDFELVVDAKAAPEAARLFLAVAEDGGYHSGRLRGAAGVVRGTAAAGWLTRGAAERLKLPTVPASTARPAEGTIALVRGGAVGEFVLFPGTVPEAVGDVVPCGRIGSGADVVRAVLTRGETIDLRRVIRTE
;
A
#
# COMPACT_ATOMS: atom_id res chain seq x y z
N MET A 1 -36.19 -57.90 -47.29
CA MET A 1 -35.95 -56.45 -47.15
C MET A 1 -37.29 -55.72 -46.95
N PRO A 2 -37.53 -55.17 -45.76
CA PRO A 2 -38.39 -54.01 -45.56
C PRO A 2 -37.57 -52.82 -44.97
N PRO A 3 -38.00 -51.57 -45.18
CA PRO A 3 -37.14 -50.39 -45.02
C PRO A 3 -37.03 -49.92 -43.56
N HIS A 4 -35.86 -49.34 -43.25
CA HIS A 4 -35.47 -48.74 -41.99
C HIS A 4 -36.41 -47.62 -41.54
N ALA A 5 -36.98 -47.75 -40.33
CA ALA A 5 -37.61 -46.65 -39.61
C ALA A 5 -36.56 -45.95 -38.72
N THR A 6 -36.11 -44.77 -39.14
CA THR A 6 -35.26 -43.87 -38.35
C THR A 6 -36.06 -43.25 -37.22
N ARG A 7 -35.69 -43.52 -35.96
CA ARG A 7 -36.23 -42.85 -34.77
C ARG A 7 -35.69 -41.41 -34.68
N PRO A 8 -36.51 -40.39 -34.37
CA PRO A 8 -36.01 -39.03 -34.19
C PRO A 8 -35.24 -38.91 -32.87
N LEU A 9 -34.03 -38.37 -32.93
CA LEU A 9 -33.26 -37.95 -31.75
C LEU A 9 -34.04 -36.85 -31.01
N ARG A 10 -34.53 -37.16 -29.81
CA ARG A 10 -34.97 -36.14 -28.84
C ARG A 10 -33.75 -35.31 -28.44
N ARG A 11 -33.62 -34.11 -28.99
CA ARG A 11 -32.73 -33.07 -28.47
C ARG A 11 -33.24 -32.69 -27.08
N VAL A 12 -32.58 -33.19 -26.04
CA VAL A 12 -32.75 -32.66 -24.68
C VAL A 12 -32.11 -31.28 -24.67
N LEU A 13 -32.94 -30.25 -24.69
CA LEU A 13 -32.51 -28.87 -24.46
C LEU A 13 -32.17 -28.75 -22.98
N VAL A 14 -30.89 -28.92 -22.63
CA VAL A 14 -30.39 -28.54 -21.31
C VAL A 14 -30.39 -27.01 -21.26
N VAL A 15 -31.46 -26.44 -20.70
CA VAL A 15 -31.46 -25.03 -20.30
C VAL A 15 -30.52 -24.94 -19.11
N ALA A 16 -29.28 -24.51 -19.36
CA ALA A 16 -28.38 -24.08 -18.30
C ALA A 16 -29.01 -22.84 -17.65
N LEU A 17 -29.64 -23.03 -16.48
CA LEU A 17 -29.91 -21.91 -15.59
C LEU A 17 -28.56 -21.35 -15.16
N LEU A 18 -28.12 -20.28 -15.83
CA LEU A 18 -27.15 -19.35 -15.28
C LEU A 18 -27.74 -18.83 -13.97
N VAL A 19 -27.26 -19.37 -12.85
CA VAL A 19 -27.41 -18.72 -11.55
C VAL A 19 -26.56 -17.46 -11.63
N LEU A 20 -27.17 -16.37 -12.08
CA LEU A 20 -26.64 -15.04 -11.88
C LEU A 20 -26.53 -14.86 -10.36
N GLY A 21 -25.30 -14.85 -9.84
CA GLY A 21 -25.06 -14.40 -8.48
C GLY A 21 -25.72 -13.02 -8.28
N PRO A 22 -26.17 -12.69 -7.06
CA PRO A 22 -26.85 -11.43 -6.82
C PRO A 22 -25.97 -10.29 -7.33
N ALA A 23 -26.50 -9.52 -8.30
CA ALA A 23 -25.88 -8.27 -8.70
C ALA A 23 -25.64 -7.45 -7.43
N ALA A 24 -24.43 -6.92 -7.25
CA ALA A 24 -24.12 -6.04 -6.13
C ALA A 24 -25.17 -4.93 -6.10
N ARG A 25 -26.06 -4.96 -5.10
CA ARG A 25 -27.03 -3.89 -4.87
C ARG A 25 -26.25 -2.62 -4.53
N GLY A 26 -26.70 -1.47 -5.03
CA GLY A 26 -26.05 -0.18 -4.79
C GLY A 26 -25.93 0.15 -3.30
N ALA A 27 -25.15 1.18 -2.96
CA ALA A 27 -24.83 1.48 -1.57
C ALA A 27 -26.07 1.89 -0.76
N GLU A 28 -26.42 1.07 0.23
CA GLU A 28 -27.54 1.28 1.15
C GLU A 28 -27.04 1.91 2.47
N PRO A 29 -27.91 2.54 3.28
CA PRO A 29 -27.58 2.86 4.66
C PRO A 29 -27.19 1.61 5.44
N VAL A 30 -26.22 1.70 6.35
CA VAL A 30 -25.84 0.58 7.23
C VAL A 30 -27.06 0.15 8.08
N PRO A 31 -27.55 -1.09 7.96
CA PRO A 31 -28.68 -1.56 8.76
C PRO A 31 -28.36 -1.62 10.25
N ASP A 32 -29.34 -1.32 11.12
CA ASP A 32 -29.15 -1.34 12.58
C ASP A 32 -28.70 -2.70 13.11
N ALA A 33 -29.24 -3.78 12.55
CA ALA A 33 -28.84 -5.15 12.89
C ALA A 33 -27.35 -5.40 12.58
N LEU A 34 -26.88 -4.96 11.40
CA LEU A 34 -25.47 -5.07 11.01
C LEU A 34 -24.57 -4.22 11.91
N ARG A 35 -25.00 -3.00 12.21
CA ARG A 35 -24.29 -2.08 13.12
C ARG A 35 -24.12 -2.70 14.50
N ALA A 36 -25.19 -3.28 15.05
CA ALA A 36 -25.16 -3.95 16.35
C ALA A 36 -24.27 -5.20 16.33
N GLU A 37 -24.39 -6.04 15.30
CA GLU A 37 -23.62 -7.28 15.16
C GLU A 37 -22.11 -7.03 15.13
N LEU A 38 -21.67 -6.07 14.31
CA LEU A 38 -20.24 -5.78 14.10
C LEU A 38 -19.71 -4.65 14.99
N LYS A 39 -20.58 -4.06 15.81
CA LYS A 39 -20.28 -2.88 16.65
C LYS A 39 -19.70 -1.72 15.83
N LEU A 40 -20.32 -1.42 14.69
CA LEU A 40 -19.82 -0.41 13.77
C LEU A 40 -19.97 1.00 14.36
N ALA A 41 -18.88 1.76 14.35
CA ALA A 41 -18.89 3.16 14.75
C ALA A 41 -19.86 3.99 13.87
N PRO A 42 -20.43 5.10 14.40
CA PRO A 42 -21.29 6.01 13.63
C PRO A 42 -20.64 6.58 12.36
N PHE A 43 -19.30 6.54 12.27
CA PHE A 43 -18.54 6.88 11.08
C PHE A 43 -19.05 6.15 9.82
N TYR A 44 -19.35 4.84 9.95
CA TYR A 44 -19.85 4.03 8.84
C TYR A 44 -21.34 4.31 8.63
N GLN A 45 -21.68 4.86 7.47
CA GLN A 45 -23.04 5.26 7.11
C GLN A 45 -23.55 4.54 5.86
N ARG A 46 -22.65 4.03 5.00
CA ARG A 46 -22.97 3.36 3.74
C ARG A 46 -22.50 1.90 3.79
N HIS A 47 -23.22 1.03 3.08
CA HIS A 47 -23.03 -0.42 3.08
C HIS A 47 -23.31 -1.04 1.71
N ALA A 48 -22.55 -2.09 1.36
CA ALA A 48 -22.89 -3.07 0.33
C ALA A 48 -22.57 -4.49 0.86
N ASP A 49 -23.33 -5.50 0.40
CA ASP A 49 -23.08 -6.90 0.73
C ASP A 49 -22.24 -7.58 -0.35
N ALA A 50 -21.22 -8.32 0.06
CA ALA A 50 -20.35 -9.10 -0.80
C ALA A 50 -20.46 -10.60 -0.47
N GLY A 51 -21.66 -11.17 -0.68
CA GLY A 51 -21.92 -12.59 -0.40
C GLY A 51 -21.87 -12.91 1.10
N GLY A 52 -22.38 -11.99 1.93
CA GLY A 52 -22.38 -12.09 3.39
C GLY A 52 -21.20 -11.39 4.08
N LEU A 53 -20.15 -10.99 3.34
CA LEU A 53 -19.09 -10.12 3.87
C LEU A 53 -19.51 -8.64 3.70
N PRO A 54 -19.62 -7.86 4.78
CA PRO A 54 -20.03 -6.46 4.69
C PRO A 54 -18.89 -5.60 4.12
N VAL A 55 -19.26 -4.74 3.18
CA VAL A 55 -18.45 -3.62 2.70
C VAL A 55 -19.07 -2.34 3.26
N VAL A 56 -18.30 -1.54 3.98
CA VAL A 56 -18.78 -0.35 4.68
C VAL A 56 -17.94 0.88 4.33
N GLY A 57 -18.56 2.05 4.41
CA GLY A 57 -17.89 3.32 4.17
C GLY A 57 -18.58 4.46 4.90
N SER A 58 -17.93 5.62 4.95
CA SER A 58 -18.56 6.85 5.44
C SER A 58 -19.59 7.36 4.44
N ALA A 59 -20.31 8.43 4.79
CA ALA A 59 -21.21 9.11 3.86
C ALA A 59 -20.51 9.71 2.62
N LYS A 60 -19.19 9.88 2.68
CA LYS A 60 -18.38 10.47 1.59
C LYS A 60 -17.98 9.46 0.52
N VAL A 61 -18.02 8.16 0.85
CA VAL A 61 -17.61 7.09 -0.08
C VAL A 61 -18.63 6.96 -1.18
N SER A 62 -18.15 6.85 -2.42
CA SER A 62 -19.00 6.66 -3.59
C SER A 62 -19.64 5.27 -3.66
N ASP A 63 -20.85 5.19 -4.20
CA ASP A 63 -21.56 3.93 -4.42
C ASP A 63 -20.77 2.99 -5.33
N HIS A 64 -20.08 3.56 -6.33
CA HIS A 64 -19.18 2.82 -7.22
C HIS A 64 -18.06 2.14 -6.46
N ALA A 65 -17.48 2.79 -5.45
CA ALA A 65 -16.37 2.19 -4.70
C ALA A 65 -16.83 1.01 -3.84
N LEU A 66 -17.98 1.13 -3.17
CA LEU A 66 -18.56 0.04 -2.40
C LEU A 66 -18.95 -1.14 -3.29
N ALA A 67 -19.57 -0.86 -4.44
CA ALA A 67 -19.93 -1.88 -5.42
C ALA A 67 -18.69 -2.56 -6.03
N GLU A 68 -17.64 -1.80 -6.34
CA GLU A 68 -16.37 -2.33 -6.86
C GLU A 68 -15.68 -3.23 -5.84
N ALA A 69 -15.57 -2.82 -4.58
CA ALA A 69 -15.01 -3.65 -3.52
C ALA A 69 -15.81 -4.96 -3.37
N ALA A 70 -17.14 -4.89 -3.35
CA ALA A 70 -18.00 -6.08 -3.27
C ALA A 70 -17.81 -7.01 -4.49
N TRP A 71 -17.69 -6.43 -5.68
CA TRP A 71 -17.42 -7.19 -6.91
C TRP A 71 -16.05 -7.89 -6.86
N VAL A 72 -15.00 -7.21 -6.41
CA VAL A 72 -13.66 -7.81 -6.25
C VAL A 72 -13.69 -8.95 -5.22
N VAL A 73 -14.36 -8.77 -4.08
CA VAL A 73 -14.56 -9.86 -3.10
C VAL A 73 -15.23 -11.07 -3.75
N GLY A 74 -16.30 -10.84 -4.51
CA GLY A 74 -16.99 -11.91 -5.24
C GLY A 74 -16.12 -12.61 -6.28
N LYS A 75 -15.24 -11.86 -6.98
CA LYS A 75 -14.29 -12.44 -7.95
C LYS A 75 -13.20 -13.27 -7.28
N MET A 76 -12.74 -12.88 -6.09
CA MET A 76 -11.72 -13.61 -5.35
C MET A 76 -12.29 -14.82 -4.61
N LEU A 77 -13.48 -14.73 -3.99
CA LEU A 77 -13.99 -15.77 -3.08
C LEU A 77 -15.41 -16.27 -3.39
N GLY A 78 -16.00 -15.95 -4.55
CA GLY A 78 -17.37 -16.37 -4.89
C GLY A 78 -17.60 -17.89 -4.79
N ASP A 79 -16.58 -18.69 -5.11
CA ASP A 79 -16.62 -20.16 -5.03
C ASP A 79 -16.21 -20.70 -3.64
N ARG A 80 -15.93 -19.81 -2.67
CA ARG A 80 -15.50 -20.13 -1.30
C ARG A 80 -16.40 -19.47 -0.25
N PRO A 81 -17.71 -19.76 -0.24
CA PRO A 81 -18.63 -19.22 0.77
C PRO A 81 -18.27 -19.67 2.20
N ASP A 82 -17.56 -20.78 2.36
CA ASP A 82 -17.03 -21.24 3.65
C ASP A 82 -16.02 -20.23 4.24
N VAL A 83 -15.14 -19.67 3.40
CA VAL A 83 -14.14 -18.68 3.81
C VAL A 83 -14.82 -17.35 4.13
N LEU A 84 -15.75 -16.88 3.28
CA LEU A 84 -16.52 -15.66 3.54
C LEU A 84 -17.30 -15.76 4.86
N LYS A 85 -17.95 -16.90 5.12
CA LYS A 85 -18.67 -17.17 6.37
C LYS A 85 -17.73 -17.15 7.57
N ALA A 86 -16.55 -17.75 7.48
CA ALA A 86 -15.55 -17.72 8.54
C ALA A 86 -15.05 -16.30 8.83
N MET A 87 -14.77 -15.51 7.78
CA MET A 87 -14.39 -14.11 7.93
C MET A 87 -15.50 -13.30 8.61
N ARG A 88 -16.76 -13.48 8.19
CA ARG A 88 -17.92 -12.84 8.82
C ARG A 88 -18.09 -13.23 10.28
N ALA A 89 -17.93 -14.51 10.61
CA ALA A 89 -17.96 -15.01 11.99
C ALA A 89 -16.85 -14.39 12.85
N ASN A 90 -15.69 -14.12 12.25
CA ASN A 90 -14.59 -13.38 12.85
C ASN A 90 -14.79 -11.84 12.82
N ARG A 91 -16.01 -11.37 12.53
CA ARG A 91 -16.44 -9.96 12.46
C ARG A 91 -15.72 -9.09 11.45
N VAL A 92 -15.12 -9.71 10.43
CA VAL A 92 -14.41 -9.01 9.36
C VAL A 92 -15.38 -8.19 8.54
N ARG A 93 -14.99 -6.95 8.23
CA ARG A 93 -15.61 -6.13 7.19
C ARG A 93 -14.55 -5.50 6.29
N VAL A 94 -14.95 -5.17 5.07
CA VAL A 94 -14.19 -4.31 4.18
C VAL A 94 -14.56 -2.86 4.50
N ALA A 95 -13.58 -2.01 4.81
CA ALA A 95 -13.77 -0.57 4.98
C ALA A 95 -13.18 0.18 3.78
N VAL A 96 -14.04 0.88 3.04
CA VAL A 96 -13.61 1.75 1.93
C VAL A 96 -13.45 3.17 2.45
N MET A 97 -12.30 3.77 2.20
CA MET A 97 -12.02 5.18 2.50
C MET A 97 -12.34 6.04 1.28
N ALA A 98 -13.02 7.17 1.48
CA ALA A 98 -13.20 8.14 0.42
C ALA A 98 -11.85 8.75 -0.01
N ALA A 99 -11.78 9.38 -1.18
CA ALA A 99 -10.55 10.02 -1.67
C ALA A 99 -10.05 11.17 -0.77
N THR A 100 -10.87 11.62 0.19
CA THR A 100 -10.55 12.65 1.19
C THR A 100 -10.35 12.09 2.60
N GLU A 101 -10.35 10.77 2.76
CA GLU A 101 -10.20 10.05 4.02
C GLU A 101 -8.94 9.19 4.00
N TYR A 102 -8.29 9.08 5.16
CA TYR A 102 -6.99 8.45 5.31
C TYR A 102 -7.03 7.31 6.31
N THR A 103 -5.97 6.50 6.36
CA THR A 103 -5.91 5.30 7.19
C THR A 103 -6.33 5.56 8.63
N THR A 104 -5.83 6.61 9.26
CA THR A 104 -6.16 6.92 10.67
C THR A 104 -7.45 7.70 10.85
N ASP A 105 -8.23 7.96 9.79
CA ASP A 105 -9.61 8.43 9.93
C ASP A 105 -10.59 7.27 10.11
N LEU A 106 -10.19 6.04 9.75
CA LEU A 106 -10.96 4.86 10.08
C LEU A 106 -10.96 4.65 11.61
N PRO A 107 -12.12 4.40 12.24
CA PRO A 107 -12.24 4.21 13.68
C PRO A 107 -11.26 3.19 14.27
N GLU A 108 -10.98 2.12 13.54
CA GLU A 108 -10.13 1.00 13.94
C GLU A 108 -8.63 1.29 13.84
N HIS A 109 -8.27 2.43 13.25
CA HIS A 109 -6.88 2.87 13.05
C HIS A 109 -6.64 4.28 13.63
N ALA A 110 -7.64 4.90 14.27
CA ALA A 110 -7.58 6.27 14.79
C ALA A 110 -6.44 6.53 15.79
N ASN A 111 -6.00 5.48 16.49
CA ASN A 111 -4.94 5.56 17.50
C ASN A 111 -3.53 5.31 16.94
N MET A 112 -3.38 5.05 15.63
CA MET A 112 -2.06 4.85 15.04
C MET A 112 -1.27 6.17 15.03
N LYS A 113 -0.01 6.10 15.46
CA LYS A 113 0.92 7.24 15.55
C LYS A 113 2.27 6.91 14.91
N PRO A 114 2.97 7.92 14.33
CA PRO A 114 2.49 9.28 14.05
C PRO A 114 1.39 9.29 12.98
N LYS A 115 0.40 10.18 13.11
CA LYS A 115 -0.80 10.18 12.24
C LYS A 115 -0.41 10.35 10.77
N LEU A 116 0.42 11.35 10.50
CA LEU A 116 0.83 11.71 9.14
C LEU A 116 1.62 10.60 8.46
N TYR A 117 2.44 9.87 9.22
CA TYR A 117 3.15 8.70 8.72
C TYR A 117 2.18 7.62 8.23
N TRP A 118 1.23 7.21 9.08
CA TRP A 118 0.29 6.14 8.72
C TRP A 118 -0.66 6.56 7.61
N ASP A 119 -1.14 7.81 7.63
CA ASP A 119 -1.99 8.36 6.58
C ASP A 119 -1.30 8.39 5.22
N ARG A 120 0.03 8.53 5.19
CA ARG A 120 0.84 8.61 3.97
C ARG A 120 1.40 7.25 3.52
N ARG A 121 1.69 6.36 4.47
CA ARG A 121 2.30 5.05 4.24
C ARG A 121 1.30 4.02 3.70
N ALA A 122 0.04 4.10 4.09
CA ALA A 122 -0.94 3.08 3.80
C ALA A 122 -2.21 3.69 3.19
N ARG A 123 -2.70 3.08 2.12
CA ARG A 123 -4.08 3.26 1.61
C ARG A 123 -4.92 2.00 1.71
N GLY A 124 -4.37 0.96 2.31
CA GLY A 124 -5.08 -0.24 2.72
C GLY A 124 -4.28 -0.94 3.80
N LEU A 125 -4.96 -1.76 4.59
CA LEU A 125 -4.39 -2.62 5.62
C LEU A 125 -5.23 -3.89 5.73
N GLY A 126 -4.56 -5.04 5.83
CA GLY A 126 -5.19 -6.35 6.00
C GLY A 126 -5.85 -6.51 7.37
N ALA A 127 -6.93 -7.30 7.41
CA ALA A 127 -7.63 -7.63 8.64
C ALA A 127 -6.85 -8.64 9.50
N THR A 128 -6.98 -8.51 10.82
CA THR A 128 -6.55 -9.50 11.80
C THR A 128 -7.73 -9.88 12.71
N ARG A 129 -7.60 -10.91 13.56
CA ARG A 129 -8.67 -11.24 14.51
C ARG A 129 -8.93 -10.15 15.55
N SER A 130 -7.89 -9.41 15.96
CA SER A 130 -8.01 -8.31 16.92
C SER A 130 -8.41 -6.99 16.27
N ASN A 131 -8.08 -6.80 14.99
CA ASN A 131 -8.53 -5.67 14.19
C ASN A 131 -9.22 -6.20 12.90
N PRO A 132 -10.52 -6.53 12.97
CA PRO A 132 -11.22 -7.24 11.89
C PRO A 132 -11.72 -6.28 10.81
N VAL A 133 -10.82 -5.42 10.31
CA VAL A 133 -11.06 -4.51 9.20
C VAL A 133 -9.97 -4.69 8.17
N VAL A 134 -10.38 -5.04 6.96
CA VAL A 134 -9.55 -4.88 5.77
C VAL A 134 -9.92 -3.56 5.14
N SER A 135 -8.96 -2.69 4.88
CA SER A 135 -9.22 -1.36 4.34
C SER A 135 -8.62 -1.15 2.95
N CYS A 136 -9.24 -0.26 2.18
CA CYS A 136 -8.72 0.22 0.90
C CYS A 136 -9.26 1.63 0.59
N GLY A 137 -8.60 2.35 -0.30
CA GLY A 137 -9.05 3.65 -0.80
C GLY A 137 -9.88 3.54 -2.07
N GLU A 138 -10.96 4.33 -2.18
CA GLU A 138 -11.75 4.38 -3.42
C GLU A 138 -10.95 4.87 -4.62
N GLU A 139 -9.91 5.69 -4.38
CA GLU A 139 -9.03 6.16 -5.45
C GLU A 139 -8.33 5.01 -6.17
N ASN A 140 -8.00 3.95 -5.42
CA ASN A 140 -7.33 2.78 -5.96
C ASN A 140 -8.32 1.83 -6.66
N LEU A 141 -9.44 1.52 -6.01
CA LEU A 141 -10.52 0.68 -6.57
C LEU A 141 -11.00 1.20 -7.93
N LEU A 142 -11.24 2.50 -8.02
CA LEU A 142 -11.85 3.12 -9.20
C LEU A 142 -10.85 3.74 -10.18
N GLY A 143 -9.56 3.82 -9.81
CA GLY A 143 -8.50 4.36 -10.66
C GLY A 143 -8.55 5.87 -10.85
N HIS A 144 -8.71 6.60 -9.75
CA HIS A 144 -8.71 8.06 -9.75
C HIS A 144 -7.38 8.62 -10.25
N GLN A 145 -7.40 9.89 -10.68
CA GLN A 145 -6.15 10.62 -10.85
C GLN A 145 -5.48 10.82 -9.49
N GLY A 146 -4.16 10.63 -9.42
CA GLY A 146 -3.42 10.77 -8.16
C GLY A 146 -3.40 9.53 -7.26
N ASP A 147 -4.04 8.43 -7.67
CA ASP A 147 -3.90 7.12 -7.00
C ASP A 147 -2.42 6.81 -6.75
N PRO A 148 -1.99 6.59 -5.49
CA PRO A 148 -0.60 6.31 -5.17
C PRO A 148 -0.12 4.93 -5.63
N TYR A 149 -1.05 4.03 -5.99
CA TYR A 149 -0.76 2.67 -6.45
C TYR A 149 -1.32 2.43 -7.87
N PRO A 150 -1.02 3.26 -8.89
CA PRO A 150 -1.75 3.29 -10.16
C PRO A 150 -1.57 2.01 -11.02
N ALA A 151 -0.61 1.16 -10.68
CA ALA A 151 -0.23 -0.02 -11.45
C ALA A 151 -0.73 -1.35 -10.85
N GLU A 152 -1.42 -1.31 -9.71
CA GLU A 152 -1.96 -2.45 -8.98
C GLU A 152 -3.25 -2.07 -8.25
N ASN A 153 -3.98 -3.03 -7.69
CA ASN A 153 -5.07 -2.79 -6.76
C ASN A 153 -4.69 -3.30 -5.37
N ILE A 154 -4.37 -2.37 -4.47
CA ILE A 154 -3.93 -2.68 -3.11
C ILE A 154 -5.00 -3.47 -2.34
N PHE A 155 -6.29 -3.33 -2.68
CA PHE A 155 -7.33 -4.13 -2.05
C PHE A 155 -7.15 -5.64 -2.31
N VAL A 156 -6.65 -6.05 -3.47
CA VAL A 156 -6.36 -7.48 -3.76
C VAL A 156 -5.31 -8.01 -2.78
N HIS A 157 -4.25 -7.22 -2.54
CA HIS A 157 -3.19 -7.53 -1.59
C HIS A 157 -3.72 -7.61 -0.15
N GLU A 158 -4.37 -6.56 0.33
CA GLU A 158 -4.86 -6.49 1.71
C GLU A 158 -5.96 -7.51 1.99
N PHE A 159 -6.78 -7.82 0.97
CA PHE A 159 -7.78 -8.87 1.08
C PHE A 159 -7.13 -10.25 1.11
N ALA A 160 -6.02 -10.49 0.41
CA ALA A 160 -5.25 -11.73 0.54
C ALA A 160 -4.74 -11.95 1.97
N HIS A 161 -4.25 -10.90 2.64
CA HIS A 161 -3.93 -10.96 4.07
C HIS A 161 -5.16 -11.29 4.93
N ALA A 162 -6.28 -10.62 4.69
CA ALA A 162 -7.52 -10.88 5.44
C ALA A 162 -8.00 -12.32 5.25
N ILE A 163 -8.01 -12.83 4.02
CA ILE A 163 -8.36 -14.22 3.68
C ILE A 163 -7.49 -15.19 4.47
N HIS A 164 -6.18 -15.00 4.45
CA HIS A 164 -5.24 -15.85 5.18
C HIS A 164 -5.46 -15.78 6.70
N GLY A 165 -5.38 -14.59 7.27
CA GLY A 165 -5.36 -14.39 8.72
C GLY A 165 -6.70 -14.62 9.42
N THR A 166 -7.83 -14.48 8.70
CA THR A 166 -9.17 -14.48 9.32
C THR A 166 -10.16 -15.46 8.68
N GLY A 167 -9.92 -15.91 7.45
CA GLY A 167 -10.74 -16.92 6.79
C GLY A 167 -10.12 -18.31 6.89
N LEU A 168 -8.99 -18.49 6.19
CA LEU A 168 -8.26 -19.76 6.11
C LEU A 168 -7.74 -20.20 7.47
N SER A 169 -7.32 -19.29 8.35
CA SER A 169 -6.94 -19.64 9.73
C SER A 169 -8.06 -20.31 10.55
N THR A 170 -9.30 -20.24 10.07
CA THR A 170 -10.47 -20.92 10.64
C THR A 170 -10.90 -22.14 9.81
N THR A 171 -10.91 -22.04 8.47
CA THR A 171 -11.43 -23.12 7.61
C THR A 171 -10.38 -24.18 7.24
N ASP A 172 -9.09 -23.81 7.21
CA ASP A 172 -7.95 -24.72 7.07
C ASP A 172 -6.81 -24.31 8.03
N PRO A 173 -6.82 -24.81 9.27
CA PRO A 173 -5.79 -24.52 10.26
C PRO A 173 -4.37 -24.97 9.85
N THR A 174 -4.21 -25.77 8.80
CA THR A 174 -2.89 -26.22 8.33
C THR A 174 -2.26 -25.27 7.30
N PHE A 175 -3.03 -24.34 6.75
CA PHE A 175 -2.60 -23.47 5.65
C PHE A 175 -1.36 -22.65 5.99
N ASP A 176 -1.32 -21.98 7.14
CA ASP A 176 -0.18 -21.13 7.55
C ASP A 176 1.14 -21.93 7.63
N ARG A 177 1.09 -23.17 8.13
CA ARG A 177 2.28 -24.05 8.15
C ARG A 177 2.78 -24.35 6.74
N ARG A 178 1.88 -24.64 5.80
CA ARG A 178 2.23 -24.93 4.39
C ARG A 178 2.75 -23.68 3.69
N LEU A 179 2.14 -22.54 3.95
CA LEU A 179 2.59 -21.24 3.44
C LEU A 179 4.01 -20.91 3.92
N ARG A 180 4.30 -21.05 5.22
CA ARG A 180 5.65 -20.84 5.76
C ARG A 180 6.69 -21.78 5.17
N ALA A 181 6.33 -23.04 4.97
CA ALA A 181 7.22 -24.01 4.31
C ALA A 181 7.50 -23.62 2.86
N ALA A 182 6.48 -23.19 2.10
CA ALA A 182 6.65 -22.70 0.73
C ALA A 182 7.53 -21.45 0.68
N TYR A 183 7.30 -20.48 1.58
CA TYR A 183 8.11 -19.28 1.70
C TYR A 183 9.59 -19.62 1.99
N GLN A 184 9.86 -20.51 2.94
CA GLN A 184 11.23 -20.91 3.25
C GLN A 184 11.89 -21.58 2.03
N ALA A 185 11.20 -22.50 1.35
CA ALA A 185 11.71 -23.15 0.16
C ALA A 185 12.00 -22.15 -0.99
N ALA A 186 11.16 -21.13 -1.17
CA ALA A 186 11.39 -20.06 -2.12
C ALA A 186 12.64 -19.23 -1.75
N ARG A 187 12.83 -18.93 -0.46
CA ARG A 187 14.01 -18.23 0.05
C ARG A 187 15.30 -19.03 -0.14
N ASP A 188 15.28 -20.33 0.16
CA ASP A 188 16.43 -21.23 -0.03
C ASP A 188 16.86 -21.33 -1.50
N ARG A 189 15.89 -21.21 -2.43
CA ARG A 189 16.13 -21.14 -3.88
C ARG A 189 16.55 -19.75 -4.37
N GLY A 190 16.62 -18.75 -3.49
CA GLY A 190 16.95 -17.37 -3.85
C GLY A 190 15.84 -16.62 -4.58
N LEU A 191 14.61 -17.15 -4.61
CA LEU A 191 13.47 -16.46 -5.21
C LEU A 191 13.10 -15.22 -4.40
N TRP A 192 12.44 -14.26 -5.08
CA TRP A 192 11.93 -13.02 -4.49
C TRP A 192 13.02 -12.15 -3.85
N LYS A 193 14.29 -12.38 -4.18
CA LYS A 193 15.40 -11.62 -3.59
C LYS A 193 15.24 -10.13 -3.90
N ASN A 194 15.37 -9.31 -2.85
CA ASN A 194 15.22 -7.86 -2.90
C ASN A 194 13.82 -7.38 -3.34
N THR A 195 12.79 -8.22 -3.20
CA THR A 195 11.39 -7.79 -3.42
C THR A 195 10.63 -7.72 -2.10
N TYR A 196 9.47 -7.06 -2.12
CA TYR A 196 8.59 -6.95 -0.97
C TYR A 196 8.05 -8.31 -0.52
N ALA A 197 7.78 -9.22 -1.47
CA ALA A 197 7.39 -10.61 -1.21
C ALA A 197 8.41 -11.37 -0.33
N ALA A 198 9.69 -10.99 -0.33
CA ALA A 198 10.69 -11.62 0.53
C ALA A 198 10.68 -11.14 1.98
N THR A 199 9.88 -10.12 2.33
CA THR A 199 9.88 -9.52 3.68
C THR A 199 9.45 -10.51 4.75
N ASN A 200 8.35 -11.25 4.51
CA ASN A 200 7.87 -12.33 5.37
C ASN A 200 6.86 -13.20 4.62
N ALA A 201 6.43 -14.32 5.22
CA ALA A 201 5.49 -15.27 4.61
C ALA A 201 4.10 -14.66 4.29
N GLY A 202 3.68 -13.62 5.01
CA GLY A 202 2.44 -12.90 4.74
C GLY A 202 2.52 -12.07 3.48
N GLU A 203 3.59 -11.27 3.30
CA GLU A 203 3.82 -10.50 2.06
C GLU A 203 4.02 -11.43 0.88
N TYR A 204 4.77 -12.52 1.08
CA TYR A 204 4.93 -13.58 0.08
C TYR A 204 3.58 -14.12 -0.41
N TRP A 205 2.64 -14.35 0.50
CA TRP A 205 1.28 -14.72 0.13
C TRP A 205 0.58 -13.62 -0.66
N ALA A 206 0.50 -12.41 -0.12
CA ALA A 206 -0.29 -11.33 -0.70
C ALA A 206 0.22 -10.91 -2.09
N GLU A 207 1.53 -10.78 -2.26
CA GLU A 207 2.19 -10.53 -3.54
C GLU A 207 1.94 -11.67 -4.55
N GLY A 208 1.99 -12.92 -4.08
CA GLY A 208 1.64 -14.10 -4.87
C GLY A 208 0.19 -14.08 -5.35
N VAL A 209 -0.74 -13.66 -4.50
CA VAL A 209 -2.16 -13.53 -4.86
C VAL A 209 -2.35 -12.43 -5.90
N GLN A 210 -1.66 -11.29 -5.77
CA GLN A 210 -1.67 -10.27 -6.83
C GLN A 210 -1.13 -10.83 -8.14
N CYS A 211 -0.03 -11.58 -8.14
CA CYS A 211 0.45 -12.27 -9.34
C CYS A 211 -0.60 -13.24 -9.88
N TRP A 212 -1.27 -14.02 -9.02
CA TRP A 212 -2.30 -14.99 -9.41
C TRP A 212 -3.49 -14.37 -10.14
N PHE A 213 -3.78 -13.09 -9.85
CA PHE A 213 -4.82 -12.31 -10.52
C PHE A 213 -4.27 -11.31 -11.57
N ASP A 214 -2.99 -11.40 -11.94
CA ASP A 214 -2.29 -10.51 -12.89
C ASP A 214 -2.32 -9.02 -12.48
N ASP A 215 -2.30 -8.74 -11.17
CA ASP A 215 -2.40 -7.39 -10.58
C ASP A 215 -1.11 -6.88 -9.92
N ASN A 216 -0.05 -7.68 -9.88
CA ASN A 216 1.19 -7.23 -9.22
C ASN A 216 1.86 -6.09 -10.02
N ALA A 217 2.49 -5.14 -9.32
CA ALA A 217 3.11 -3.95 -9.88
C ALA A 217 4.27 -4.28 -10.87
N PRO A 218 4.55 -3.40 -11.86
CA PRO A 218 5.73 -3.48 -12.71
C PRO A 218 7.03 -3.58 -11.91
N PRO A 219 8.12 -4.14 -12.48
CA PRO A 219 9.40 -4.20 -11.81
C PRO A 219 9.84 -2.82 -11.32
N ASP A 220 10.23 -2.74 -10.05
CA ASP A 220 10.77 -1.53 -9.44
C ASP A 220 11.71 -1.90 -8.28
N ALA A 221 11.95 -1.00 -7.33
CA ALA A 221 12.80 -1.28 -6.18
C ALA A 221 12.24 -2.35 -5.22
N LEU A 222 10.95 -2.66 -5.32
CA LEU A 222 10.21 -3.59 -4.45
C LEU A 222 9.63 -4.79 -5.21
N HIS A 223 9.54 -4.74 -6.55
CA HIS A 223 8.94 -5.80 -7.36
C HIS A 223 9.91 -6.31 -8.44
N ASN A 224 9.78 -7.58 -8.80
CA ASN A 224 10.49 -8.18 -9.93
C ASN A 224 9.57 -8.29 -11.17
N ASP A 225 9.96 -9.08 -12.16
CA ASP A 225 9.24 -9.33 -13.41
C ASP A 225 8.09 -10.34 -13.29
N VAL A 226 7.93 -11.00 -12.14
CA VAL A 226 6.90 -12.02 -11.91
C VAL A 226 5.59 -11.35 -11.54
N ARG A 227 4.77 -11.04 -12.55
CA ARG A 227 3.55 -10.24 -12.35
C ARG A 227 2.23 -10.93 -12.66
N THR A 228 2.30 -12.03 -13.38
CA THR A 228 1.12 -12.73 -13.90
C THR A 228 1.04 -14.13 -13.31
N ARG A 229 -0.13 -14.75 -13.39
CA ARG A 229 -0.34 -16.13 -12.96
C ARG A 229 0.58 -17.07 -13.72
N ALA A 230 0.75 -16.83 -15.02
CA ALA A 230 1.64 -17.62 -15.86
C ALA A 230 3.09 -17.50 -15.35
N GLY A 231 3.58 -16.27 -15.15
CA GLY A 231 4.90 -16.03 -14.58
C GLY A 231 5.08 -16.66 -13.20
N LEU A 232 4.07 -16.57 -12.34
CA LEU A 232 4.10 -17.18 -11.00
C LEU A 232 4.19 -18.71 -11.07
N LYS A 233 3.41 -19.36 -11.95
CA LYS A 233 3.46 -20.82 -12.14
C LYS A 233 4.85 -21.30 -12.56
N GLU A 234 5.54 -20.53 -13.40
CA GLU A 234 6.89 -20.85 -13.87
C GLU A 234 7.97 -20.55 -12.81
N TYR A 235 7.88 -19.38 -12.17
CA TYR A 235 8.88 -18.90 -11.22
C TYR A 235 8.81 -19.61 -9.86
N ASP A 236 7.60 -19.70 -9.30
CA ASP A 236 7.30 -20.22 -7.97
C ASP A 236 6.05 -21.10 -7.96
N ALA A 237 6.20 -22.31 -8.50
CA ALA A 237 5.13 -23.31 -8.54
C ALA A 237 4.55 -23.67 -7.15
N GLY A 238 5.32 -23.49 -6.06
CA GLY A 238 4.86 -23.73 -4.69
C GLY A 238 3.81 -22.71 -4.26
N LEU A 239 4.11 -21.42 -4.43
CA LEU A 239 3.16 -20.34 -4.19
C LEU A 239 1.96 -20.40 -5.12
N ALA A 240 2.20 -20.68 -6.40
CA ALA A 240 1.14 -20.88 -7.40
C ALA A 240 0.18 -22.02 -7.00
N GLY A 241 0.71 -23.10 -6.41
CA GLY A 241 -0.07 -24.22 -5.91
C GLY A 241 -1.02 -23.81 -4.78
N LEU A 242 -0.54 -23.01 -3.82
CA LEU A 242 -1.37 -22.49 -2.72
C LEU A 242 -2.46 -21.55 -3.24
N CYS A 243 -2.13 -20.67 -4.20
CA CYS A 243 -3.13 -19.79 -4.82
C CYS A 243 -4.22 -20.59 -5.55
N ARG A 244 -3.82 -21.60 -6.34
CA ARG A 244 -4.76 -22.49 -7.04
C ARG A 244 -5.69 -23.23 -6.08
N GLU A 245 -5.19 -23.68 -4.94
CA GLU A 245 -5.99 -24.37 -3.94
C GLU A 245 -7.08 -23.46 -3.36
N VAL A 246 -6.75 -22.21 -3.08
CA VAL A 246 -7.68 -21.27 -2.46
C VAL A 246 -8.68 -20.71 -3.48
N PHE A 247 -8.19 -20.31 -4.66
CA PHE A 247 -8.93 -19.51 -5.64
C PHE A 247 -9.36 -20.29 -6.89
N GLY A 248 -8.94 -21.54 -7.04
CA GLY A 248 -9.09 -22.30 -8.28
C GLY A 248 -8.26 -21.75 -9.42
N ASP A 249 -8.40 -22.32 -10.62
CA ASP A 249 -7.70 -21.89 -11.85
C ASP A 249 -8.62 -21.15 -12.84
N GLY A 250 -9.64 -20.46 -12.32
CA GLY A 250 -10.61 -19.72 -13.14
C GLY A 250 -9.97 -18.67 -14.06
N PRO A 251 -10.65 -18.26 -15.14
CA PRO A 251 -10.07 -17.40 -16.17
C PRO A 251 -9.93 -15.93 -15.74
N TRP A 252 -10.60 -15.52 -14.66
CA TRP A 252 -10.61 -14.12 -14.24
C TRP A 252 -9.21 -13.62 -13.86
N ARG A 253 -8.89 -12.42 -14.33
CA ARG A 253 -7.71 -11.63 -14.01
C ARG A 253 -8.17 -10.22 -13.73
N TYR A 254 -7.61 -9.61 -12.70
CA TYR A 254 -7.97 -8.25 -12.36
C TYR A 254 -7.55 -7.31 -13.50
N ARG A 255 -8.45 -6.38 -13.79
CA ARG A 255 -8.21 -5.21 -14.64
C ARG A 255 -8.84 -4.03 -13.93
N ARG A 256 -8.27 -2.83 -14.06
CA ARG A 256 -8.94 -1.62 -13.54
C ARG A 256 -10.27 -1.38 -14.27
N PRO A 257 -11.27 -0.75 -13.63
CA PRO A 257 -12.57 -0.54 -14.26
C PRO A 257 -12.49 0.09 -15.65
N ALA A 258 -11.67 1.13 -15.82
CA ALA A 258 -11.48 1.78 -17.12
C ALA A 258 -10.97 0.88 -18.27
N ALA A 259 -10.36 -0.27 -17.95
CA ALA A 259 -9.84 -1.25 -18.92
C ALA A 259 -10.72 -2.50 -19.06
N ARG A 260 -11.88 -2.53 -18.38
CA ARG A 260 -12.83 -3.65 -18.41
C ARG A 260 -13.90 -3.48 -19.50
N PRO A 261 -14.35 -4.59 -20.10
CA PRO A 261 -15.50 -4.55 -21.00
C PRO A 261 -16.79 -4.20 -20.22
N PRO A 262 -17.86 -3.71 -20.89
CA PRO A 262 -19.06 -3.22 -20.22
C PRO A 262 -19.73 -4.21 -19.26
N GLU A 263 -19.72 -5.51 -19.58
CA GLU A 263 -20.30 -6.58 -18.75
C GLU A 263 -19.61 -6.70 -17.39
N GLU A 264 -18.30 -6.48 -17.33
CA GLU A 264 -17.53 -6.44 -16.08
C GLU A 264 -17.60 -5.09 -15.37
N ARG A 265 -18.36 -4.13 -15.92
CA ARG A 265 -18.69 -2.84 -15.31
C ARG A 265 -20.18 -2.68 -15.02
N ALA A 266 -20.98 -3.74 -15.14
CA ALA A 266 -22.42 -3.66 -14.94
C ALA A 266 -22.80 -3.14 -13.53
N HIS A 267 -21.96 -3.37 -12.52
CA HIS A 267 -22.12 -2.85 -11.16
C HIS A 267 -21.68 -1.39 -10.98
N LEU A 268 -21.17 -0.74 -12.03
CA LEU A 268 -20.68 0.65 -12.02
C LEU A 268 -21.46 1.53 -13.02
N PRO A 269 -22.77 1.74 -12.82
CA PRO A 269 -23.60 2.48 -13.75
C PRO A 269 -23.10 3.92 -13.93
N GLY A 270 -22.87 4.33 -15.17
CA GLY A 270 -22.40 5.69 -15.49
C GLY A 270 -20.94 5.97 -15.09
N TYR A 271 -20.14 4.95 -14.78
CA TYR A 271 -18.71 5.13 -14.48
C TYR A 271 -17.97 5.81 -15.62
N ASP A 272 -17.33 6.92 -15.28
CA ASP A 272 -16.46 7.69 -16.15
C ASP A 272 -15.26 8.16 -15.32
N ARG A 273 -14.09 7.59 -15.62
CA ARG A 273 -12.84 7.90 -14.92
C ARG A 273 -12.51 9.39 -14.94
N ALA A 274 -12.87 10.10 -16.01
CA ALA A 274 -12.57 11.53 -16.15
C ALA A 274 -13.39 12.41 -15.20
N LYS A 275 -14.50 11.89 -14.65
CA LYS A 275 -15.38 12.59 -13.70
C LYS A 275 -15.10 12.25 -12.24
N LEU A 276 -14.21 11.28 -11.98
CA LEU A 276 -13.82 10.92 -10.62
C LEU A 276 -12.98 12.03 -9.97
N PRO A 277 -13.05 12.19 -8.65
CA PRO A 277 -12.19 13.15 -7.97
C PRO A 277 -10.72 12.79 -8.13
N ARG A 278 -9.85 13.78 -7.95
CA ARG A 278 -8.40 13.56 -7.84
C ARG A 278 -8.07 13.25 -6.39
N PHE A 279 -7.29 12.19 -6.15
CA PHE A 279 -6.69 11.94 -4.85
C PHE A 279 -5.55 12.92 -4.59
N GLU A 280 -5.53 13.48 -3.39
CA GLU A 280 -4.43 14.29 -2.88
C GLU A 280 -4.12 13.85 -1.46
N TRP A 281 -2.83 13.86 -1.10
CA TRP A 281 -2.44 13.63 0.29
C TRP A 281 -2.88 14.79 1.18
N ARG A 282 -3.16 14.47 2.45
CA ARG A 282 -3.55 15.47 3.46
C ARG A 282 -2.48 16.54 3.54
N LYS A 283 -2.87 17.80 3.35
CA LYS A 283 -2.00 18.94 3.58
C LYS A 283 -1.94 19.20 5.09
N VAL A 284 -0.77 19.03 5.68
CA VAL A 284 -0.52 19.31 7.10
C VAL A 284 0.41 20.52 7.19
N PRO A 285 -0.03 21.64 7.79
CA PRO A 285 0.83 22.79 8.00
C PRO A 285 2.10 22.40 8.75
N VAL A 286 3.22 23.01 8.35
CA VAL A 286 4.47 22.94 9.11
C VAL A 286 4.47 24.15 10.05
N GLY A 287 4.65 23.94 11.36
CA GLY A 287 4.84 25.03 12.31
C GLY A 287 6.21 25.68 12.14
N ASP A 288 6.64 26.50 13.11
CA ASP A 288 7.98 27.12 13.07
C ASP A 288 9.11 26.06 12.99
N ALA A 289 8.89 24.87 13.53
CA ALA A 289 9.80 23.73 13.40
C ALA A 289 9.05 22.40 13.26
N ALA A 290 9.69 21.44 12.60
CA ALA A 290 9.22 20.05 12.45
C ALA A 290 10.21 19.06 13.09
N LYS A 291 9.69 18.08 13.82
CA LYS A 291 10.45 16.97 14.37
C LYS A 291 10.39 15.79 13.42
N VAL A 292 11.56 15.24 13.11
CA VAL A 292 11.70 14.13 12.18
C VAL A 292 12.57 13.06 12.81
N THR A 293 12.05 11.83 12.92
CA THR A 293 12.84 10.67 13.30
C THR A 293 13.44 10.04 12.05
N VAL A 294 14.76 9.87 12.05
CA VAL A 294 15.51 9.16 11.03
C VAL A 294 15.84 7.77 11.56
N GLN A 295 15.29 6.75 10.92
CA GLN A 295 15.49 5.35 11.30
C GLN A 295 16.55 4.71 10.42
N THR A 296 17.54 4.07 11.03
CA THR A 296 18.68 3.47 10.30
C THR A 296 19.04 2.11 10.86
N ALA A 297 19.94 1.39 10.19
CA ALA A 297 20.51 0.16 10.74
C ALA A 297 21.50 0.40 11.90
N ALA A 298 22.02 1.61 12.06
CA ALA A 298 22.98 1.97 13.12
C ALA A 298 22.32 2.57 14.37
N GLY A 299 21.00 2.73 14.36
CA GLY A 299 20.22 3.39 15.42
C GLY A 299 19.37 4.52 14.86
N ASP A 300 18.40 4.94 15.66
CA ASP A 300 17.48 6.04 15.31
C ASP A 300 18.01 7.35 15.90
N PHE A 301 17.79 8.46 15.20
CA PHE A 301 18.11 9.79 15.68
C PHE A 301 17.02 10.79 15.26
N GLU A 302 16.96 11.93 15.94
CA GLU A 302 15.97 12.97 15.64
C GLU A 302 16.62 14.18 15.01
N LEU A 303 15.89 14.80 14.09
CA LEU A 303 16.16 16.09 13.50
C LEU A 303 15.05 17.07 13.88
N VAL A 304 15.43 18.31 14.15
CA VAL A 304 14.52 19.44 14.28
C VAL A 304 14.78 20.35 13.09
N VAL A 305 13.87 20.33 12.12
CA VAL A 305 13.91 21.14 10.90
C VAL A 305 13.28 22.50 11.20
N ASP A 306 14.02 23.58 10.99
CA ASP A 306 13.60 24.95 11.28
C ASP A 306 12.95 25.57 10.02
N ALA A 307 11.61 25.48 9.97
CA ALA A 307 10.83 25.99 8.85
C ALA A 307 10.67 27.50 8.87
N LYS A 308 10.96 28.16 10.00
CA LYS A 308 10.94 29.62 10.10
C LYS A 308 12.24 30.24 9.60
N ALA A 309 13.38 29.66 9.97
CA ALA A 309 14.69 30.17 9.58
C ALA A 309 15.03 29.85 8.12
N ALA A 310 14.59 28.70 7.60
CA ALA A 310 14.87 28.27 6.23
C ALA A 310 13.64 27.60 5.56
N PRO A 311 12.58 28.36 5.24
CA PRO A 311 11.29 27.80 4.82
C PRO A 311 11.37 26.93 3.57
N GLU A 312 12.10 27.35 2.54
CA GLU A 312 12.22 26.58 1.29
C GLU A 312 13.05 25.30 1.49
N ALA A 313 14.09 25.36 2.32
CA ALA A 313 14.91 24.19 2.65
C ALA A 313 14.11 23.18 3.47
N ALA A 314 13.40 23.65 4.50
CA ALA A 314 12.50 22.82 5.30
C ALA A 314 11.40 22.20 4.43
N ARG A 315 10.76 22.99 3.55
CA ARG A 315 9.72 22.50 2.63
C ARG A 315 10.26 21.41 1.70
N LEU A 316 11.46 21.57 1.15
CA LEU A 316 12.08 20.54 0.32
C LEU A 316 12.33 19.27 1.12
N PHE A 317 13.04 19.37 2.25
CA PHE A 317 13.38 18.21 3.07
C PHE A 317 12.14 17.43 3.52
N LEU A 318 11.12 18.13 4.03
CA LEU A 318 9.88 17.53 4.50
C LEU A 318 9.06 16.94 3.36
N ALA A 319 9.00 17.58 2.19
CA ALA A 319 8.29 17.01 1.03
C ALA A 319 8.92 15.69 0.57
N VAL A 320 10.25 15.59 0.57
CA VAL A 320 10.96 14.34 0.25
C VAL A 320 10.71 13.29 1.34
N ALA A 321 10.79 13.66 2.61
CA ALA A 321 10.54 12.74 3.73
C ALA A 321 9.11 12.19 3.73
N GLU A 322 8.11 13.07 3.64
CA GLU A 322 6.70 12.70 3.65
C GLU A 322 6.33 11.84 2.43
N ASP A 323 6.93 12.08 1.26
CA ASP A 323 6.71 11.22 0.08
C ASP A 323 7.49 9.90 0.12
N GLY A 324 8.23 9.64 1.21
CA GLY A 324 9.03 8.43 1.39
C GLY A 324 10.31 8.41 0.55
N GLY A 325 10.76 9.55 0.04
CA GLY A 325 11.93 9.63 -0.84
C GLY A 325 13.24 9.22 -0.18
N TYR A 326 13.33 9.30 1.15
CA TYR A 326 14.46 8.80 1.92
C TYR A 326 14.33 7.31 2.30
N HIS A 327 13.21 6.65 2.04
CA HIS A 327 13.06 5.21 2.31
C HIS A 327 13.97 4.42 1.36
N SER A 328 14.86 3.60 1.92
CA SER A 328 15.96 2.97 1.17
C SER A 328 16.96 3.96 0.56
N GLY A 329 17.00 5.18 1.11
CA GLY A 329 18.07 6.14 0.86
C GLY A 329 19.35 5.74 1.59
N ARG A 330 20.37 6.60 1.57
CA ARG A 330 21.68 6.29 2.15
C ARG A 330 22.21 7.43 3.00
N LEU A 331 22.86 7.08 4.10
CA LEU A 331 23.78 7.93 4.86
C LEU A 331 25.22 7.48 4.61
N ARG A 332 26.14 8.42 4.46
CA ARG A 332 27.57 8.13 4.35
C ARG A 332 28.39 9.18 5.09
N GLY A 333 29.30 8.73 5.96
CA GLY A 333 30.32 9.58 6.57
C GLY A 333 31.47 9.86 5.62
N ALA A 334 31.84 11.14 5.43
CA ALA A 334 33.05 11.54 4.71
C ALA A 334 33.42 13.00 5.06
N ALA A 335 34.72 13.31 5.10
CA ALA A 335 35.24 14.68 5.25
C ALA A 335 34.63 15.47 6.44
N GLY A 336 34.45 14.80 7.58
CA GLY A 336 33.92 15.43 8.80
C GLY A 336 32.40 15.62 8.83
N VAL A 337 31.66 15.14 7.82
CA VAL A 337 30.19 15.27 7.75
C VAL A 337 29.50 13.94 7.44
N VAL A 338 28.22 13.83 7.76
CA VAL A 338 27.37 12.72 7.31
C VAL A 338 26.43 13.23 6.24
N ARG A 339 26.51 12.65 5.04
CA ARG A 339 25.70 13.01 3.88
C ARG A 339 24.55 12.05 3.70
N GLY A 340 23.34 12.57 3.53
CA GLY A 340 22.12 11.82 3.29
C GLY A 340 21.56 12.06 1.89
N THR A 341 21.05 11.01 1.26
CA THR A 341 20.50 11.06 -0.11
C THR A 341 19.19 10.30 -0.20
N ALA A 342 18.28 10.80 -1.05
CA ALA A 342 17.06 10.10 -1.45
C ALA A 342 17.39 8.80 -2.21
N ALA A 343 16.45 7.85 -2.19
CA ALA A 343 16.60 6.59 -2.93
C ALA A 343 16.55 6.84 -4.44
N ALA A 344 17.45 6.20 -5.19
CA ALA A 344 17.52 6.34 -6.65
C ALA A 344 16.18 5.97 -7.33
N GLY A 345 15.53 4.89 -6.88
CA GLY A 345 14.24 4.45 -7.41
C GLY A 345 13.09 5.45 -7.18
N TRP A 346 13.20 6.31 -6.17
CA TRP A 346 12.23 7.39 -5.95
C TRP A 346 12.42 8.52 -6.98
N LEU A 347 13.66 8.87 -7.30
CA LEU A 347 13.99 9.89 -8.31
C LEU A 347 13.56 9.46 -9.71
N THR A 348 13.82 8.22 -10.10
CA THR A 348 13.48 7.70 -11.44
C THR A 348 11.97 7.67 -11.70
N ARG A 349 11.13 7.79 -10.67
CA ARG A 349 9.66 7.89 -10.80
C ARG A 349 9.15 9.34 -10.99
N GLY A 350 10.03 10.29 -11.32
CA GLY A 350 9.65 11.69 -11.59
C GLY A 350 9.09 12.41 -10.36
N ALA A 351 9.57 12.03 -9.17
CA ALA A 351 9.03 12.54 -7.91
C ALA A 351 9.29 14.05 -7.73
N ALA A 352 10.42 14.56 -8.24
CA ALA A 352 10.76 15.97 -8.14
C ALA A 352 9.74 16.86 -8.88
N GLU A 353 9.38 16.47 -10.10
CA GLU A 353 8.39 17.16 -10.92
C GLU A 353 6.99 17.02 -10.33
N ARG A 354 6.61 15.80 -9.91
CA ARG A 354 5.31 15.51 -9.31
C ARG A 354 5.06 16.33 -8.05
N LEU A 355 6.07 16.49 -7.19
CA LEU A 355 5.96 17.21 -5.92
C LEU A 355 6.13 18.72 -6.06
N LYS A 356 6.58 19.22 -7.22
CA LYS A 356 6.89 20.65 -7.44
C LYS A 356 7.80 21.17 -6.33
N LEU A 357 8.92 20.45 -6.12
CA LEU A 357 9.89 20.78 -5.07
C LEU A 357 10.43 22.22 -5.26
N PRO A 358 10.61 22.99 -4.18
CA PRO A 358 11.11 24.36 -4.29
C PRO A 358 12.58 24.37 -4.71
N THR A 359 13.01 25.47 -5.31
CA THR A 359 14.42 25.83 -5.32
C THR A 359 14.80 26.35 -3.93
N VAL A 360 15.97 25.94 -3.43
CA VAL A 360 16.47 26.44 -2.14
C VAL A 360 17.38 27.65 -2.40
N PRO A 361 17.07 28.83 -1.83
CA PRO A 361 17.89 30.03 -2.01
C PRO A 361 19.24 29.88 -1.31
N ALA A 362 20.27 30.60 -1.79
CA ALA A 362 21.57 30.63 -1.12
C ALA A 362 21.44 31.22 0.29
N SER A 363 22.27 30.75 1.21
CA SER A 363 22.35 31.28 2.57
C SER A 363 23.77 31.76 2.86
N THR A 364 23.89 32.88 3.57
CA THR A 364 25.16 33.37 4.12
C THR A 364 25.45 32.77 5.49
N ALA A 365 24.49 32.05 6.09
CA ALA A 365 24.67 31.41 7.38
C ALA A 365 25.63 30.22 7.27
N ARG A 366 26.71 30.25 8.05
CA ARG A 366 27.61 29.11 8.18
C ARG A 366 26.96 28.05 9.09
N PRO A 367 26.99 26.75 8.74
CA PRO A 367 26.57 25.69 9.64
C PRO A 367 27.36 25.70 10.96
N ALA A 368 26.72 25.27 12.04
CA ALA A 368 27.37 25.04 13.33
C ALA A 368 27.46 23.53 13.61
N GLU A 369 28.19 23.16 14.66
CA GLU A 369 28.13 21.80 15.19
C GLU A 369 26.68 21.47 15.60
N GLY A 370 26.24 20.26 15.27
CA GLY A 370 24.89 19.78 15.48
C GLY A 370 23.89 20.22 14.40
N THR A 371 24.29 20.94 13.36
CA THR A 371 23.37 21.42 12.31
C THR A 371 23.01 20.34 11.28
N ILE A 372 21.79 20.41 10.75
CA ILE A 372 21.43 19.83 9.43
C ILE A 372 21.35 20.96 8.40
N ALA A 373 21.87 20.71 7.20
CA ALA A 373 21.76 21.62 6.07
C ALA A 373 21.37 20.87 4.79
N LEU A 374 20.64 21.53 3.89
CA LEU A 374 20.43 21.02 2.53
C LEU A 374 21.58 21.42 1.61
N VAL A 375 21.91 20.55 0.66
CA VAL A 375 22.91 20.81 -0.37
C VAL A 375 22.25 21.48 -1.56
N ARG A 376 22.72 22.67 -1.92
CA ARG A 376 22.23 23.38 -3.11
C ARG A 376 22.99 22.91 -4.34
N GLY A 377 22.27 22.67 -5.43
CA GLY A 377 22.85 22.15 -6.68
C GLY A 377 23.34 20.70 -6.61
N GLY A 378 23.14 20.01 -5.48
CA GLY A 378 23.42 18.60 -5.30
C GLY A 378 22.29 17.70 -5.84
N ALA A 379 22.28 16.44 -5.41
CA ALA A 379 21.17 15.54 -5.68
C ALA A 379 19.88 16.05 -5.02
N VAL A 380 18.73 15.74 -5.61
CA VAL A 380 17.44 16.16 -5.08
C VAL A 380 17.23 15.60 -3.66
N GLY A 381 16.97 16.49 -2.70
CA GLY A 381 16.81 16.11 -1.29
C GLY A 381 18.13 15.80 -0.57
N GLU A 382 19.28 16.08 -1.17
CA GLU A 382 20.55 15.82 -0.51
C GLU A 382 20.74 16.74 0.70
N PHE A 383 21.10 16.13 1.84
CA PHE A 383 21.30 16.84 3.09
C PHE A 383 22.62 16.43 3.75
N VAL A 384 23.11 17.28 4.64
CA VAL A 384 24.36 17.10 5.37
C VAL A 384 24.11 17.33 6.85
N LEU A 385 24.66 16.45 7.68
CA LEU A 385 24.69 16.57 9.13
C LEU A 385 26.12 16.89 9.57
N PHE A 386 26.25 17.82 10.50
CA PHE A 386 27.52 18.25 11.09
C PHE A 386 27.61 17.75 12.55
N PRO A 387 27.93 16.47 12.81
CA PRO A 387 27.85 15.89 14.15
C PRO A 387 29.02 16.27 15.10
N GLY A 388 29.94 17.11 14.64
CA GLY A 388 31.13 17.59 15.34
C GLY A 388 31.65 18.88 14.71
N THR A 389 32.96 19.13 14.83
CA THR A 389 33.60 20.33 14.28
C THR A 389 33.32 20.51 12.79
N VAL A 390 32.81 21.69 12.43
CA VAL A 390 32.43 22.02 11.06
C VAL A 390 33.71 22.19 10.21
N PRO A 391 33.84 21.47 9.08
CA PRO A 391 34.98 21.63 8.19
C PRO A 391 35.13 23.08 7.68
N GLU A 392 36.33 23.47 7.26
CA GLU A 392 36.56 24.76 6.62
C GLU A 392 35.81 24.84 5.28
N ALA A 393 35.91 23.80 4.46
CA ALA A 393 35.18 23.67 3.21
C ALA A 393 33.86 22.91 3.42
N VAL A 394 32.75 23.65 3.54
CA VAL A 394 31.41 23.07 3.73
C VAL A 394 30.64 22.85 2.42
N GLY A 395 31.07 23.49 1.34
CA GLY A 395 30.33 23.52 0.07
C GLY A 395 29.11 24.46 0.11
N ASP A 396 28.26 24.36 -0.91
CA ASP A 396 27.06 25.17 -1.05
C ASP A 396 25.88 24.54 -0.29
N VAL A 397 25.75 24.92 0.98
CA VAL A 397 24.75 24.33 1.89
C VAL A 397 23.91 25.41 2.57
N VAL A 398 22.68 25.05 2.90
CA VAL A 398 21.71 25.93 3.56
C VAL A 398 21.31 25.32 4.89
N PRO A 399 21.83 25.82 6.03
CA PRO A 399 21.41 25.39 7.37
C PRO A 399 19.89 25.48 7.51
N CYS A 400 19.26 24.37 7.91
CA CYS A 400 17.80 24.27 7.97
C CYS A 400 17.32 23.55 9.23
N GLY A 401 18.15 23.46 10.26
CA GLY A 401 17.79 22.82 11.51
C GLY A 401 18.97 22.28 12.31
N ARG A 402 18.66 21.38 13.25
CA ARG A 402 19.65 20.71 14.11
C ARG A 402 19.34 19.24 14.32
N ILE A 403 20.35 18.49 14.74
CA ILE A 403 20.19 17.18 15.37
C ILE A 403 19.54 17.40 16.74
N GLY A 404 18.36 16.81 16.93
CA GLY A 404 17.60 16.91 18.17
C GLY A 404 18.10 15.92 19.22
N SER A 405 18.22 14.65 18.85
CA SER A 405 18.70 13.56 19.70
C SER A 405 19.44 12.52 18.85
N GLY A 406 20.22 11.62 19.47
CA GLY A 406 20.98 10.58 18.75
C GLY A 406 22.23 11.08 18.02
N ALA A 407 22.86 12.16 18.48
CA ALA A 407 24.09 12.69 17.88
C ALA A 407 25.26 11.70 17.91
N ASP A 408 25.30 10.81 18.89
CA ASP A 408 26.22 9.67 18.99
C ASP A 408 26.03 8.68 17.85
N VAL A 409 24.78 8.39 17.44
CA VAL A 409 24.50 7.56 16.25
C VAL A 409 25.07 8.20 15.00
N VAL A 410 24.84 9.51 14.81
CA VAL A 410 25.38 10.24 13.65
C VAL A 410 26.92 10.27 13.66
N ARG A 411 27.54 10.44 14.83
CA ARG A 411 29.01 10.31 14.98
C ARG A 411 29.52 8.91 14.68
N ALA A 412 28.79 7.87 15.05
CA ALA A 412 29.13 6.49 14.71
C ALA A 412 29.12 6.26 13.19
N VAL A 413 28.14 6.82 12.47
CA VAL A 413 28.13 6.80 10.99
C VAL A 413 29.36 7.49 10.42
N LEU A 414 29.71 8.67 10.95
CA LEU A 414 30.87 9.43 10.49
C LEU A 414 32.18 8.65 10.68
N THR A 415 32.39 8.11 11.89
CA THR A 415 33.65 7.45 12.28
C THR A 415 33.87 6.12 11.56
N ARG A 416 32.81 5.37 11.27
CA ARG A 416 32.91 4.12 10.49
C ARG A 416 33.20 4.37 9.02
N GLY A 417 32.79 5.51 8.47
CA GLY A 417 32.93 5.82 7.03
C GLY A 417 32.10 4.91 6.10
N GLU A 418 31.23 4.09 6.69
CA GLU A 418 30.37 3.14 5.98
C GLU A 418 29.15 3.83 5.36
N THR A 419 28.62 3.21 4.32
CA THR A 419 27.30 3.57 3.79
C THR A 419 26.25 2.80 4.57
N ILE A 420 25.28 3.51 5.15
CA ILE A 420 24.20 2.94 5.95
C ILE A 420 22.88 3.23 5.26
N ASP A 421 22.00 2.23 5.24
CA ASP A 421 20.66 2.38 4.68
C ASP A 421 19.77 3.21 5.61
N LEU A 422 19.11 4.21 5.01
CA LEU A 422 17.98 4.89 5.61
C LEU A 422 16.77 3.98 5.51
N ARG A 423 16.28 3.50 6.66
CA ARG A 423 15.04 2.71 6.69
C ARG A 423 13.86 3.64 6.45
N ARG A 424 13.72 4.68 7.29
CA ARG A 424 12.61 5.64 7.22
C ARG A 424 13.02 7.02 7.69
N VAL A 425 12.33 8.04 7.20
CA VAL A 425 12.43 9.42 7.70
C VAL A 425 11.00 9.89 7.95
N ILE A 426 10.65 10.03 9.22
CA ILE A 426 9.26 10.13 9.67
C ILE A 426 9.05 11.46 10.37
N ARG A 427 8.11 12.27 9.87
CA ARG A 427 7.62 13.46 10.58
C ARG A 427 6.74 13.03 11.77
N THR A 428 7.12 13.43 12.98
CA THR A 428 6.57 12.87 14.22
C THR A 428 5.53 13.72 14.93
N GLU A 429 5.41 15.01 14.59
CA GLU A 429 4.39 15.90 15.19
C GLU A 429 2.94 15.61 14.77
#